data_AF-A0A959PWK9-F1
#
_entry.id   AF-A0A959PWK9-F1
#
_cell.length_a   1.000
_cell.length_b   1.000
_cell.length_c   1.000
_cell.angle_alpha   90.00
_cell.angle_beta   90.00
_cell.angle_gamma   90.00
#
_symmetry.space_group_name_H-M   'P 1'
#
loop_
_entity.id
_entity.type
_entity.pdbx_description
1 polymer ?
#
loop_
_entity_poly.entity_id
_entity_poly.type
_entity_poly.pdbx_seq_one_letter_code
_entity_poly.pdbx_strand_id
1 'polypeptide(L)'
;MKALISKMNTFLLVVALFSLTGCKIGKWIENLLNSIVENERKSVEQFISEAQIDIIANVENWERILNDLKNDIPDLEKEVKQDIDELIQRSVSHVGIEVKCEISYMGDMIFQGLEQIKASFLGQVPTAVKGMICDISPDAIDMALAPNDRNKVTITGYNLDKTGFKMYHISHDGTKTDVTSNLTVTSPFKLIANLGSSGIVIGKNSKKLQVVVDNGLARVMQIIGIFNGICEEEDRSLDSKRITIKPELVRGDREFKGHGPCTFVNLSLY
;
A
#
# COMPACT_ATOMS: atom_id res chain seq x y z
N MET A 1 17.64 45.89 13.87
CA MET A 1 18.32 46.14 12.57
C MET A 1 19.50 47.11 12.64
N LYS A 2 19.40 48.29 13.30
CA LYS A 2 20.54 49.24 13.41
C LYS A 2 21.74 48.77 14.25
N ALA A 3 21.54 47.84 15.20
CA ALA A 3 22.62 47.34 16.06
C ALA A 3 23.53 46.28 15.40
N LEU A 4 23.03 45.54 14.40
CA LEU A 4 23.80 44.53 13.65
C LEU A 4 24.71 45.17 12.59
N ILE A 5 24.23 46.23 11.93
CA ILE A 5 25.01 47.00 10.94
C ILE A 5 26.18 47.74 11.61
N SER A 6 26.00 48.21 12.84
CA SER A 6 27.07 48.85 13.64
C SER A 6 28.22 47.87 13.95
N LYS A 7 27.91 46.63 14.38
CA LYS A 7 28.93 45.63 14.69
C LYS A 7 29.69 45.12 13.45
N MET A 8 29.03 45.07 12.29
CA MET A 8 29.64 44.64 11.04
C MET A 8 30.63 45.68 10.47
N ASN A 9 30.34 46.98 10.65
CA ASN A 9 31.24 48.06 10.24
C ASN A 9 32.50 48.17 11.10
N THR A 10 32.40 47.86 12.40
CA THR A 10 33.58 47.84 13.28
C THR A 10 34.48 46.63 12.99
N PHE A 11 33.90 45.48 12.62
CA PHE A 11 34.66 44.27 12.28
C PHE A 11 35.43 44.43 10.96
N LEU A 12 34.81 45.03 9.94
CA LEU A 12 35.45 45.36 8.67
C LEU A 12 36.64 46.34 8.82
N LEU A 13 36.54 47.29 9.75
CA LEU A 13 37.62 48.24 10.05
C LEU A 13 38.82 47.60 10.76
N VAL A 14 38.59 46.61 11.63
CA VAL A 14 39.67 45.86 12.30
C VAL A 14 40.37 44.90 11.32
N VAL A 15 39.63 44.31 10.38
CA VAL A 15 40.21 43.42 9.35
C VAL A 15 41.07 44.19 8.33
N ALA A 16 40.69 45.43 7.98
CA ALA A 16 41.47 46.25 7.05
C ALA A 16 42.84 46.69 7.61
N LEU A 17 42.94 46.93 8.93
CA LEU A 17 44.15 47.38 9.61
C LEU A 17 45.20 46.27 9.89
N PHE A 18 44.85 45.00 9.71
CA PHE A 18 45.72 43.85 9.98
C PHE A 18 46.25 43.12 8.74
N SER A 19 46.09 43.71 7.55
CA SER A 19 46.43 43.15 6.25
C SER A 19 47.95 42.97 5.96
N LEU A 20 48.82 43.16 6.96
CA LEU A 20 50.29 43.09 6.80
C LEU A 20 50.97 41.87 7.44
N THR A 21 50.26 40.91 8.05
CA THR A 21 50.86 39.66 8.56
C THR A 21 50.19 38.40 8.00
N GLY A 22 50.67 38.01 6.81
CA GLY A 22 50.19 36.87 6.02
C GLY A 22 50.29 35.50 6.70
N CYS A 23 49.51 34.57 6.14
CA CYS A 23 49.39 33.13 6.44
C CYS A 23 48.76 32.68 7.77
N LYS A 24 48.99 33.33 8.92
CA LYS A 24 48.37 32.88 10.19
C LYS A 24 46.93 33.36 10.37
N ILE A 25 46.63 34.57 9.94
CA ILE A 25 45.28 35.14 9.98
C ILE A 25 44.37 34.43 8.96
N GLY A 26 44.88 34.08 7.78
CA GLY A 26 44.14 33.31 6.78
C GLY A 26 43.65 31.96 7.33
N LYS A 27 44.54 31.18 7.94
CA LYS A 27 44.16 29.91 8.59
C LYS A 27 43.21 30.09 9.78
N TRP A 28 43.35 31.17 10.55
CA TRP A 28 42.44 31.45 11.66
C TRP A 28 41.05 31.86 11.16
N ILE A 29 40.96 32.68 10.11
CA ILE A 29 39.71 33.05 9.45
C ILE A 29 39.07 31.82 8.80
N GLU A 30 39.83 30.99 8.09
CA GLU A 30 39.33 29.72 7.50
C GLU A 30 38.79 28.80 8.59
N ASN A 31 39.51 28.60 9.71
CA ASN A 31 39.03 27.77 10.81
C ASN A 31 37.77 28.34 11.47
N LEU A 32 37.67 29.67 11.61
CA LEU A 32 36.51 30.33 12.21
C LEU A 32 35.30 30.24 11.27
N LEU A 33 35.49 30.48 9.96
CA LEU A 33 34.45 30.28 8.94
C LEU A 33 34.01 28.81 8.88
N ASN A 34 34.94 27.86 8.88
CA ASN A 34 34.61 26.43 8.90
C ASN A 34 33.83 26.06 10.16
N SER A 35 34.16 26.62 11.33
CA SER A 35 33.42 26.36 12.57
C SER A 35 32.01 26.95 12.58
N ILE A 36 31.80 28.10 11.91
CA ILE A 36 30.48 28.71 11.75
C ILE A 36 29.64 27.86 10.80
N VAL A 37 30.18 27.51 9.63
CA VAL A 37 29.49 26.69 8.63
C VAL A 37 29.17 25.29 9.19
N GLU A 38 30.09 24.67 9.92
CA GLU A 38 29.83 23.38 10.58
C GLU A 38 28.75 23.47 11.67
N ASN A 39 28.70 24.56 12.43
CA ASN A 39 27.68 24.75 13.45
C ASN A 39 26.30 24.98 12.82
N GLU A 40 26.20 25.82 11.78
CA GLU A 40 24.94 26.05 11.07
C GLU A 40 24.42 24.76 10.43
N ARG A 41 25.32 23.96 9.82
CA ARG A 41 24.97 22.65 9.26
C ARG A 41 24.46 21.67 10.31
N LYS A 42 25.08 21.62 11.49
CA LYS A 42 24.59 20.79 12.62
C LYS A 42 23.23 21.25 13.11
N SER A 43 22.97 22.56 13.16
CA SER A 43 21.66 23.09 13.55
C SER A 43 20.56 22.69 12.58
N VAL A 44 20.79 22.81 11.26
CA VAL A 44 19.81 22.39 10.25
C VAL A 44 19.51 20.89 10.33
N GLU A 45 20.55 20.07 10.45
CA GLU A 45 20.38 18.63 10.64
C GLU A 45 19.54 18.31 11.88
N GLN A 46 19.80 18.99 12.99
CA GLN A 46 19.08 18.82 14.24
C GLN A 46 17.60 19.21 14.09
N PHE A 47 17.30 20.37 13.51
CA PHE A 47 15.92 20.82 13.30
C PHE A 47 15.12 19.83 12.44
N ILE A 48 15.69 19.32 11.35
CA ILE A 48 15.02 18.31 10.52
C ILE A 48 14.78 17.02 11.33
N SER A 49 15.75 16.60 12.14
CA SER A 49 15.65 15.37 12.94
C SER A 49 14.61 15.50 14.07
N GLU A 50 14.48 16.67 14.69
CA GLU A 50 13.44 16.97 15.68
C GLU A 50 12.04 16.96 15.04
N ALA A 51 11.89 17.62 13.88
CA ALA A 51 10.64 17.60 13.13
C ALA A 51 10.21 16.17 12.72
N GLN A 52 11.16 15.30 12.35
CA GLN A 52 10.87 13.89 12.06
C GLN A 52 10.27 13.14 13.27
N ILE A 53 10.79 13.39 14.47
CA ILE A 53 10.28 12.80 15.72
C ILE A 53 8.88 13.33 16.01
N ASP A 54 8.69 14.65 15.90
CA ASP A 54 7.42 15.31 16.20
C ASP A 54 6.30 14.90 15.23
N ILE A 55 6.62 14.68 13.95
CA ILE A 55 5.68 14.19 12.94
C ILE A 55 5.14 12.80 13.29
N ILE A 56 6.00 11.89 13.73
CA ILE A 56 5.55 10.53 14.12
C ILE A 56 4.66 10.60 15.36
N ALA A 57 4.98 11.50 16.31
CA ALA A 57 4.26 11.63 17.56
C ALA A 57 2.92 12.37 17.43
N ASN A 58 2.82 13.36 16.52
CA ASN A 58 1.71 14.30 16.43
C ASN A 58 1.35 14.58 14.96
N VAL A 59 1.13 13.52 14.18
CA VAL A 59 0.89 13.60 12.73
C VAL A 59 -0.29 14.51 12.36
N GLU A 60 -1.30 14.64 13.21
CA GLU A 60 -2.43 15.57 13.01
C GLU A 60 -2.00 17.05 12.97
N ASN A 61 -0.82 17.37 13.51
CA ASN A 61 -0.24 18.71 13.54
C ASN A 61 0.87 18.91 12.48
N TRP A 62 0.98 18.02 11.51
CA TRP A 62 2.08 18.00 10.55
C TRP A 62 2.33 19.33 9.83
N GLU A 63 1.27 20.03 9.42
CA GLU A 63 1.39 21.28 8.68
C GLU A 63 2.06 22.35 9.55
N ARG A 64 1.66 22.41 10.83
CA ARG A 64 2.30 23.31 11.80
C ARG A 64 3.75 22.93 12.02
N ILE A 65 4.06 21.65 12.22
CA ILE A 65 5.44 21.15 12.43
C ILE A 65 6.35 21.52 11.26
N LEU A 66 5.89 21.33 10.01
CA LEU A 66 6.69 21.69 8.83
C LEU A 66 6.86 23.21 8.65
N ASN A 67 5.84 24.00 8.99
CA ASN A 67 5.95 25.46 8.97
C ASN A 67 6.90 25.98 10.05
N ASP A 68 6.85 25.42 11.26
CA ASP A 68 7.76 25.73 12.36
C ASP A 68 9.20 25.39 11.96
N LEU A 69 9.43 24.18 11.42
CA LEU A 69 10.72 23.77 10.86
C LEU A 69 11.25 24.77 9.83
N LYS A 70 10.43 25.16 8.84
CA LYS A 70 10.83 26.12 7.81
C LYS A 70 11.26 27.47 8.40
N ASN A 71 10.61 27.91 9.48
CA ASN A 71 10.95 29.16 10.16
C ASN A 71 12.25 29.04 10.97
N ASP A 72 12.53 27.86 11.54
CA ASP A 72 13.73 27.59 12.32
C ASP A 72 14.98 27.40 11.44
N ILE A 73 14.82 26.98 10.19
CA ILE A 73 15.91 26.94 9.20
C ILE A 73 16.46 28.37 8.95
N PRO A 74 17.79 28.58 8.95
CA PRO A 74 18.39 29.88 8.62
C PRO A 74 18.04 30.39 7.21
N ASP A 75 17.93 31.71 7.02
CA ASP A 75 17.60 32.32 5.70
C ASP A 75 18.66 32.12 4.61
N LEU A 76 19.88 31.76 5.02
CA LEU A 76 20.98 31.33 4.15
C LEU A 76 20.61 30.03 3.41
N GLU A 77 19.88 29.13 4.05
CA GLU A 77 19.59 27.78 3.57
C GLU A 77 18.29 27.74 2.76
N LYS A 78 18.21 28.59 1.73
CA LYS A 78 16.99 28.78 0.92
C LYS A 78 16.54 27.50 0.21
N GLU A 79 17.48 26.67 -0.21
CA GLU A 79 17.18 25.39 -0.88
C GLU A 79 16.42 24.45 0.06
N VAL A 80 16.90 24.30 1.32
CA VAL A 80 16.21 23.49 2.34
C VAL A 80 14.80 24.03 2.61
N LYS A 81 14.63 25.35 2.71
CA LYS A 81 13.29 25.97 2.89
C LYS A 81 12.37 25.69 1.69
N GLN A 82 12.89 25.77 0.48
CA GLN A 82 12.14 25.46 -0.74
C GLN A 82 11.71 23.99 -0.76
N ASP A 83 12.60 23.07 -0.42
CA ASP A 83 12.28 21.64 -0.39
C ASP A 83 11.20 21.34 0.68
N ILE A 84 11.23 22.02 1.83
CA ILE A 84 10.18 21.93 2.85
C ILE A 84 8.85 22.47 2.31
N ASP A 85 8.85 23.60 1.59
CA ASP A 85 7.64 24.14 0.96
C ASP A 85 7.05 23.17 -0.07
N GLU A 86 7.90 22.55 -0.90
CA GLU A 86 7.48 21.52 -1.85
C GLU A 86 6.90 20.28 -1.15
N LEU A 87 7.48 19.89 0.00
CA LEU A 87 6.94 18.81 0.83
C LEU A 87 5.57 19.19 1.42
N ILE A 88 5.39 20.41 1.94
CA ILE A 88 4.10 20.89 2.44
C ILE A 88 3.05 20.85 1.32
N GLN A 89 3.35 21.43 0.15
CA GLN A 89 2.43 21.46 -0.99
C GLN A 89 2.06 20.05 -1.46
N ARG A 90 3.03 19.15 -1.48
CA ARG A 90 2.81 17.74 -1.76
C ARG A 90 1.86 17.16 -0.72
N SER A 91 2.14 17.26 0.57
CA SER A 91 1.26 16.73 1.63
C SER A 91 -0.17 17.25 1.54
N VAL A 92 -0.38 18.55 1.27
CA VAL A 92 -1.73 19.12 1.05
C VAL A 92 -2.43 18.45 -0.15
N SER A 93 -1.72 18.19 -1.24
CA SER A 93 -2.31 17.54 -2.43
C SER A 93 -2.72 16.08 -2.19
N HIS A 94 -2.39 15.51 -1.02
CA HIS A 94 -2.70 14.13 -0.65
C HIS A 94 -3.88 14.02 0.32
N VAL A 95 -4.35 15.16 0.86
CA VAL A 95 -5.54 15.24 1.74
C VAL A 95 -6.75 14.73 0.94
N GLY A 96 -7.22 13.52 1.25
CA GLY A 96 -8.26 12.79 0.53
C GLY A 96 -7.90 11.33 0.20
N ILE A 97 -6.60 11.01 0.09
CA ILE A 97 -6.11 9.62 0.04
C ILE A 97 -5.99 9.06 1.48
N GLU A 98 -5.79 9.94 2.46
CA GLU A 98 -5.75 9.62 3.90
C GLU A 98 -6.95 8.78 4.37
N VAL A 99 -8.15 9.04 3.84
CA VAL A 99 -9.36 8.27 4.17
C VAL A 99 -9.20 6.79 3.85
N LYS A 100 -8.38 6.46 2.85
CA LYS A 100 -8.10 5.08 2.44
C LYS A 100 -6.84 4.48 3.06
N CYS A 101 -5.94 5.31 3.58
CA CYS A 101 -4.59 4.89 3.99
C CYS A 101 -4.33 4.94 5.51
N GLU A 102 -5.33 5.24 6.34
CA GLU A 102 -5.17 5.60 7.77
C GLU A 102 -4.31 6.86 7.96
N ILE A 103 -4.43 7.54 9.12
CA ILE A 103 -3.75 8.83 9.37
C ILE A 103 -2.24 8.67 9.58
N SER A 104 -1.79 7.52 10.09
CA SER A 104 -0.37 7.17 10.31
C SER A 104 0.47 7.26 9.03
N TYR A 105 -0.16 7.04 7.88
CA TYR A 105 0.46 7.13 6.56
C TYR A 105 1.06 8.51 6.26
N MET A 106 0.34 9.58 6.58
CA MET A 106 0.82 10.94 6.31
C MET A 106 2.13 11.21 7.07
N GLY A 107 2.26 10.65 8.27
CA GLY A 107 3.49 10.71 9.06
C GLY A 107 4.66 10.04 8.35
N ASP A 108 4.48 8.82 7.86
CA ASP A 108 5.52 8.09 7.13
C ASP A 108 5.96 8.79 5.83
N MET A 109 5.02 9.41 5.12
CA MET A 109 5.30 10.15 3.89
C MET A 109 6.14 11.40 4.17
N ILE A 110 5.74 12.18 5.17
CA ILE A 110 6.44 13.39 5.58
C ILE A 110 7.81 13.04 6.15
N PHE A 111 7.88 12.00 6.99
CA PHE A 111 9.14 11.50 7.54
C PHE A 111 10.15 11.15 6.45
N GLN A 112 9.72 10.39 5.43
CA GLN A 112 10.57 10.05 4.28
C GLN A 112 10.96 11.30 3.49
N GLY A 113 10.05 12.25 3.28
CA GLY A 113 10.36 13.53 2.65
C GLY A 113 11.47 14.28 3.39
N LEU A 114 11.35 14.40 4.72
CA LEU A 114 12.37 15.01 5.58
C LEU A 114 13.71 14.25 5.54
N GLU A 115 13.68 12.91 5.46
CA GLU A 115 14.92 12.12 5.28
C GLU A 115 15.63 12.47 3.97
N GLN A 116 14.88 12.67 2.89
CA GLN A 116 15.48 13.05 1.60
C GLN A 116 16.06 14.45 1.63
N ILE A 117 15.36 15.41 2.24
CA ILE A 117 15.85 16.79 2.42
C ILE A 117 17.14 16.77 3.24
N LYS A 118 17.16 16.06 4.37
CA LYS A 118 18.34 15.89 5.22
C LYS A 118 19.50 15.27 4.44
N ALA A 119 19.26 14.18 3.71
CA ALA A 119 20.32 13.51 2.94
C ALA A 119 20.88 14.42 1.85
N SER A 120 20.02 15.12 1.09
CA SER A 120 20.41 16.09 0.07
C SER A 120 21.28 17.21 0.66
N PHE A 121 20.83 17.82 1.75
CA PHE A 121 21.56 18.85 2.49
C PHE A 121 22.93 18.35 2.98
N LEU A 122 22.99 17.11 3.44
CA LEU A 122 24.23 16.50 3.90
C LEU A 122 25.14 16.01 2.75
N GLY A 123 24.73 16.14 1.48
CA GLY A 123 25.45 15.58 0.34
C GLY A 123 25.53 14.05 0.36
N GLN A 124 24.60 13.40 1.06
CA GLN A 124 24.47 11.96 1.13
C GLN A 124 23.56 11.47 0.00
N VAL A 125 23.68 10.19 -0.34
CA VAL A 125 22.75 9.56 -1.28
C VAL A 125 21.37 9.53 -0.62
N PRO A 126 20.33 10.17 -1.20
CA PRO A 126 19.00 10.16 -0.60
C PRO A 126 18.46 8.74 -0.45
N THR A 127 17.82 8.48 0.67
CA THR A 127 17.10 7.21 0.87
C THR A 127 16.05 7.06 -0.22
N ALA A 128 15.99 5.86 -0.82
CA ALA A 128 14.98 5.53 -1.82
C ALA A 128 13.59 5.63 -1.19
N VAL A 129 12.70 6.44 -1.80
CA VAL A 129 11.32 6.56 -1.36
C VAL A 129 10.62 5.23 -1.54
N LYS A 130 10.00 4.73 -0.47
CA LYS A 130 9.23 3.49 -0.50
C LYS A 130 7.78 3.82 -0.78
N GLY A 131 7.24 3.20 -1.83
CA GLY A 131 5.82 3.17 -2.12
C GLY A 131 5.11 2.17 -1.22
N MET A 132 3.82 2.40 -1.04
CA MET A 132 2.96 1.50 -0.27
C MET A 132 1.55 1.52 -0.84
N ILE A 133 0.90 0.36 -0.71
CA ILE A 133 -0.46 0.12 -1.15
C ILE A 133 -1.35 0.15 0.08
N CYS A 134 -2.37 0.98 0.03
CA CYS A 134 -3.34 1.12 1.11
C CYS A 134 -4.55 0.24 0.87
N ASP A 135 -5.16 0.43 -0.30
CA ASP A 135 -6.49 -0.11 -0.63
C ASP A 135 -6.49 -0.66 -2.05
N ILE A 136 -7.35 -1.65 -2.27
CA ILE A 136 -7.59 -2.26 -3.56
C ILE A 136 -9.10 -2.36 -3.77
N SER A 137 -9.56 -1.84 -4.91
CA SER A 137 -10.96 -1.79 -5.26
C SER A 137 -11.21 -2.38 -6.65
N PRO A 138 -12.14 -3.32 -6.81
CA PRO A 138 -12.93 -3.95 -5.74
C PRO A 138 -12.06 -4.85 -4.83
N ASP A 139 -12.57 -5.17 -3.64
CA ASP A 139 -11.94 -6.08 -2.66
C ASP A 139 -11.93 -7.54 -3.13
N ALA A 140 -12.91 -7.90 -3.96
CA ALA A 140 -12.97 -9.17 -4.69
C ALA A 140 -13.48 -8.97 -6.13
N ILE A 141 -13.05 -9.86 -7.02
CA ILE A 141 -13.54 -9.94 -8.40
C ILE A 141 -14.63 -10.99 -8.44
N ASP A 142 -15.88 -10.54 -8.55
CA ASP A 142 -17.03 -11.44 -8.67
C ASP A 142 -17.24 -11.85 -10.14
N MET A 143 -17.01 -13.14 -10.41
CA MET A 143 -17.17 -13.71 -11.75
C MET A 143 -18.63 -13.83 -12.19
N ALA A 144 -19.61 -13.68 -11.29
CA ALA A 144 -21.03 -13.62 -11.61
C ALA A 144 -21.42 -12.29 -12.28
N LEU A 145 -20.64 -11.22 -12.09
CA LEU A 145 -20.87 -9.94 -12.75
C LEU A 145 -20.53 -9.98 -14.24
N ALA A 146 -21.16 -9.10 -15.02
CA ALA A 146 -20.86 -8.96 -16.44
C ALA A 146 -19.39 -8.51 -16.64
N PRO A 147 -18.71 -8.94 -17.71
CA PRO A 147 -17.29 -8.60 -17.91
C PRO A 147 -16.97 -7.10 -17.85
N ASN A 148 -17.89 -6.24 -18.30
CA ASN A 148 -17.71 -4.79 -18.26
C ASN A 148 -17.69 -4.22 -16.84
N ASP A 149 -18.34 -4.87 -15.89
CA ASP A 149 -18.42 -4.43 -14.48
C ASP A 149 -17.20 -4.87 -13.66
N ARG A 150 -16.34 -5.71 -14.24
CA ARG A 150 -15.11 -6.25 -13.62
C ARG A 150 -13.88 -6.12 -14.52
N ASN A 151 -13.87 -5.08 -15.37
CA ASN A 151 -12.83 -4.88 -16.39
C ASN A 151 -11.55 -4.24 -15.86
N LYS A 152 -11.50 -3.83 -14.58
CA LYS A 152 -10.33 -3.22 -13.97
C LYS A 152 -10.31 -3.44 -12.47
N VAL A 153 -9.10 -3.38 -11.93
CA VAL A 153 -8.86 -3.19 -10.50
C VAL A 153 -8.14 -1.86 -10.33
N THR A 154 -8.62 -1.05 -9.40
CA THR A 154 -7.93 0.16 -8.96
C THR A 154 -7.19 -0.13 -7.66
N ILE A 155 -5.89 0.09 -7.66
CA ILE A 155 -5.03 -0.02 -6.48
C ILE A 155 -4.64 1.41 -6.10
N THR A 156 -4.92 1.79 -4.85
CA THR A 156 -4.61 3.12 -4.33
C THR A 156 -3.54 3.04 -3.25
N GLY A 157 -2.65 4.01 -3.26
CA GLY A 157 -1.49 4.06 -2.39
C GLY A 157 -0.73 5.36 -2.63
N TYR A 158 0.57 5.33 -2.43
CA TYR A 158 1.42 6.51 -2.59
C TYR A 158 2.84 6.16 -3.00
N ASN A 159 3.54 7.14 -3.58
CA ASN A 159 4.85 6.97 -4.21
C ASN A 159 4.86 5.75 -5.16
N LEU A 160 3.72 5.49 -5.81
CA LEU A 160 3.52 4.35 -6.72
C LEU A 160 4.25 4.55 -8.06
N ASP A 161 4.77 5.74 -8.34
CA ASP A 161 5.65 6.03 -9.46
C ASP A 161 7.14 5.91 -9.10
N LYS A 162 7.47 5.78 -7.80
CA LYS A 162 8.86 5.71 -7.29
C LYS A 162 9.26 4.31 -6.84
N THR A 163 8.38 3.32 -6.94
CA THR A 163 8.61 1.96 -6.44
C THR A 163 8.24 0.93 -7.49
N GLY A 164 8.95 -0.20 -7.49
CA GLY A 164 8.60 -1.35 -8.32
C GLY A 164 7.43 -2.14 -7.72
N PHE A 165 6.61 -2.67 -8.62
CA PHE A 165 5.49 -3.53 -8.26
C PHE A 165 5.57 -4.79 -9.09
N LYS A 166 5.16 -5.91 -8.49
CA LYS A 166 4.86 -7.13 -9.20
C LYS A 166 3.42 -7.52 -8.97
N MET A 167 2.73 -7.89 -10.05
CA MET A 167 1.39 -8.43 -9.96
C MET A 167 1.41 -9.90 -10.36
N TYR A 168 0.76 -10.72 -9.56
CA TYR A 168 0.68 -12.15 -9.78
C TYR A 168 -0.76 -12.60 -9.87
N HIS A 169 -1.03 -13.43 -10.87
CA HIS A 169 -2.24 -14.23 -10.95
C HIS A 169 -1.96 -15.59 -10.32
N ILE A 170 -2.83 -16.02 -9.40
CA ILE A 170 -2.68 -17.28 -8.67
C ILE A 170 -3.90 -18.13 -8.94
N SER A 171 -3.66 -19.34 -9.44
CA SER A 171 -4.67 -20.35 -9.75
C SER A 171 -5.02 -21.22 -8.54
N HIS A 172 -6.10 -21.99 -8.63
CA HIS A 172 -6.55 -22.90 -7.56
C HIS A 172 -5.55 -24.02 -7.26
N ASP A 173 -4.77 -24.45 -8.25
CA ASP A 173 -3.68 -25.43 -8.14
C ASP A 173 -2.41 -24.85 -7.47
N GLY A 174 -2.39 -23.54 -7.18
CA GLY A 174 -1.25 -22.84 -6.61
C GLY A 174 -0.26 -22.29 -7.63
N THR A 175 -0.49 -22.50 -8.93
CA THR A 175 0.35 -21.93 -10.00
C THR A 175 0.34 -20.40 -9.90
N LYS A 176 1.53 -19.79 -9.91
CA LYS A 176 1.74 -18.35 -9.79
C LYS A 176 2.35 -17.80 -11.07
N THR A 177 1.61 -16.93 -11.76
CA THR A 177 2.01 -16.32 -13.03
C THR A 177 2.24 -14.83 -12.84
N ASP A 178 3.38 -14.32 -13.30
CA ASP A 178 3.66 -12.88 -13.33
C ASP A 178 2.83 -12.21 -14.43
N VAL A 179 2.00 -11.25 -14.04
CA VAL A 179 1.10 -10.48 -14.91
C VAL A 179 1.33 -8.98 -14.77
N THR A 180 2.52 -8.58 -14.30
CA THR A 180 2.90 -7.19 -14.02
C THR A 180 2.74 -6.27 -15.23
N SER A 181 2.90 -6.79 -16.46
CA SER A 181 2.70 -6.01 -17.69
C SER A 181 1.28 -5.46 -17.87
N ASN A 182 0.29 -6.00 -17.15
CA ASN A 182 -1.09 -5.53 -17.16
C ASN A 182 -1.38 -4.47 -16.09
N LEU A 183 -0.36 -4.10 -15.30
CA LEU A 183 -0.44 -3.08 -14.27
C LEU A 183 0.12 -1.76 -14.82
N THR A 184 -0.64 -0.68 -14.70
CA THR A 184 -0.24 0.64 -15.16
C THR A 184 -0.24 1.64 -14.01
N VAL A 185 0.87 2.36 -13.84
CA VAL A 185 0.94 3.53 -12.98
C VAL A 185 0.30 4.71 -13.69
N THR A 186 -0.83 5.18 -13.14
CA THR A 186 -1.58 6.30 -13.73
C THR A 186 -1.29 7.63 -13.02
N SER A 187 -0.88 7.57 -11.76
CA SER A 187 -0.38 8.70 -10.97
C SER A 187 0.49 8.16 -9.82
N PRO A 188 1.18 9.04 -9.07
CA PRO A 188 1.89 8.63 -7.85
C PRO A 188 1.01 7.93 -6.79
N PHE A 189 -0.32 7.96 -6.94
CA PHE A 189 -1.28 7.43 -5.97
C PHE A 189 -2.17 6.31 -6.49
N LYS A 190 -2.09 6.04 -7.79
CA LYS A 190 -3.06 5.18 -8.46
C LYS A 190 -2.42 4.26 -9.48
N LEU A 191 -2.60 2.98 -9.22
CA LEU A 191 -2.30 1.87 -10.10
C LEU A 191 -3.63 1.31 -10.66
N ILE A 192 -3.63 0.93 -11.93
CA ILE A 192 -4.76 0.24 -12.55
C ILE A 192 -4.28 -1.09 -13.11
N ALA A 193 -4.89 -2.19 -12.69
CA ALA A 193 -4.73 -3.48 -13.36
C ALA A 193 -5.86 -3.67 -14.37
N ASN A 194 -5.49 -3.92 -15.62
CA ASN A 194 -6.45 -4.17 -16.69
C ASN A 194 -6.96 -5.62 -16.63
N LEU A 195 -8.26 -5.80 -16.48
CA LEU A 195 -8.96 -7.11 -16.56
C LEU A 195 -9.84 -7.22 -17.81
N GLY A 196 -9.76 -6.25 -18.72
CA GLY A 196 -10.50 -6.21 -19.97
C GLY A 196 -9.97 -7.21 -21.00
N SER A 197 -10.42 -7.07 -22.26
CA SER A 197 -10.11 -8.01 -23.35
C SER A 197 -8.62 -8.17 -23.67
N SER A 198 -7.79 -7.17 -23.36
CA SER A 198 -6.33 -7.21 -23.54
C SER A 198 -5.56 -7.37 -22.24
N GLY A 199 -6.26 -7.65 -21.14
CA GLY A 199 -5.72 -7.62 -19.78
C GLY A 199 -5.42 -9.00 -19.20
N ILE A 200 -5.43 -9.07 -17.88
CA ILE A 200 -5.29 -10.33 -17.13
C ILE A 200 -6.51 -11.20 -17.40
N VAL A 201 -6.28 -12.38 -17.98
CA VAL A 201 -7.35 -13.34 -18.26
C VAL A 201 -7.79 -14.02 -16.97
N ILE A 202 -9.02 -13.74 -16.53
CA ILE A 202 -9.64 -14.37 -15.36
C ILE A 202 -10.62 -15.46 -15.81
N GLY A 203 -10.47 -16.67 -15.28
CA GLY A 203 -11.29 -17.82 -15.63
C GLY A 203 -11.58 -18.75 -14.44
N LYS A 204 -12.20 -19.91 -14.71
CA LYS A 204 -12.66 -20.86 -13.67
C LYS A 204 -11.55 -21.36 -12.74
N ASN A 205 -10.31 -21.43 -13.21
CA ASN A 205 -9.17 -21.88 -12.40
C ASN A 205 -8.50 -20.74 -11.61
N SER A 206 -8.97 -19.50 -11.74
CA SER A 206 -8.38 -18.33 -11.09
C SER A 206 -8.84 -18.23 -9.64
N LYS A 207 -7.89 -18.13 -8.71
CA LYS A 207 -8.19 -18.05 -7.28
C LYS A 207 -8.08 -16.62 -6.74
N LYS A 208 -6.99 -15.94 -7.08
CA LYS A 208 -6.71 -14.59 -6.56
C LYS A 208 -5.72 -13.82 -7.42
N LEU A 209 -5.76 -12.49 -7.30
CA LEU A 209 -4.69 -11.60 -7.74
C LEU A 209 -3.90 -11.12 -6.53
N GLN A 210 -2.59 -11.07 -6.65
CA GLN A 210 -1.69 -10.59 -5.60
C GLN A 210 -0.80 -9.50 -6.17
N VAL A 211 -0.83 -8.32 -5.55
CA VAL A 211 0.16 -7.27 -5.82
C VAL A 211 1.20 -7.27 -4.71
N VAL A 212 2.48 -7.21 -5.10
CA VAL A 212 3.63 -7.21 -4.21
C VAL A 212 4.44 -5.96 -4.50
N VAL A 213 4.74 -5.21 -3.45
CA VAL A 213 5.60 -4.02 -3.46
C VAL A 213 7.03 -4.46 -3.16
N ASP A 214 8.03 -3.73 -3.66
CA ASP A 214 9.46 -4.08 -3.47
C ASP A 214 9.88 -4.23 -1.99
N ASN A 215 9.18 -3.60 -1.06
CA ASN A 215 9.40 -3.76 0.38
C ASN A 215 8.87 -5.09 0.95
N GLY A 216 8.35 -5.99 0.10
CA GLY A 216 7.80 -7.29 0.48
C GLY A 216 6.34 -7.25 0.94
N LEU A 217 5.73 -6.07 1.08
CA LEU A 217 4.32 -5.96 1.39
C LEU A 217 3.49 -6.50 0.22
N ALA A 218 2.52 -7.36 0.56
CA ALA A 218 1.61 -7.93 -0.40
C ALA A 218 0.16 -7.59 -0.03
N ARG A 219 -0.65 -7.38 -1.07
CA ARG A 219 -2.10 -7.26 -0.96
C ARG A 219 -2.74 -8.24 -1.94
N VAL A 220 -3.90 -8.75 -1.56
CA VAL A 220 -4.55 -9.84 -2.27
C VAL A 220 -6.00 -9.46 -2.53
N MET A 221 -6.45 -9.71 -3.74
CA MET A 221 -7.87 -9.71 -4.09
C MET A 221 -8.31 -11.13 -4.40
N GLN A 222 -9.42 -11.54 -3.82
CA GLN A 222 -10.01 -12.84 -4.14
C GLN A 222 -10.76 -12.79 -5.46
N ILE A 223 -10.82 -13.93 -6.14
CA ILE A 223 -11.68 -14.11 -7.31
C ILE A 223 -12.79 -15.05 -6.87
N ILE A 224 -14.02 -14.54 -6.85
CA ILE A 224 -15.20 -15.28 -6.46
C ILE A 224 -15.77 -15.91 -7.73
N GLY A 225 -15.77 -17.24 -7.77
CA GLY A 225 -16.27 -17.99 -8.93
C GLY A 225 -17.78 -17.86 -9.12
N ILE A 226 -18.25 -18.15 -10.33
CA ILE A 226 -19.69 -18.26 -10.61
C ILE A 226 -20.22 -19.46 -9.82
N PHE A 227 -21.15 -19.19 -8.89
CA PHE A 227 -21.83 -20.24 -8.14
C PHE A 227 -22.72 -21.05 -9.09
N ASN A 228 -22.21 -22.18 -9.58
CA ASN A 228 -22.95 -23.12 -10.42
C ASN A 228 -23.41 -24.28 -9.53
N GLY A 229 -24.54 -24.14 -8.84
CA GLY A 229 -25.12 -25.28 -8.15
C GLY A 229 -25.96 -24.92 -6.94
N ILE A 230 -27.18 -24.46 -7.18
CA ILE A 230 -28.27 -25.00 -6.38
C ILE A 230 -28.41 -26.44 -6.90
N CYS A 231 -28.33 -27.45 -6.03
CA CYS A 231 -28.75 -28.78 -6.42
C CYS A 231 -30.21 -28.68 -6.87
N GLU A 232 -30.50 -28.97 -8.15
CA GLU A 232 -31.88 -29.06 -8.59
C GLU A 232 -32.49 -30.31 -7.94
N GLU A 233 -33.47 -30.13 -7.07
CA GLU A 233 -34.27 -31.22 -6.54
C GLU A 233 -35.13 -31.78 -7.68
N GLU A 234 -34.89 -33.03 -8.06
CA GLU A 234 -35.68 -33.75 -9.06
C GLU A 234 -36.61 -34.74 -8.36
N ASP A 235 -37.92 -34.49 -8.41
CA ASP A 235 -38.92 -35.46 -8.00
C ASP A 235 -39.01 -36.59 -9.04
N ARG A 236 -38.32 -37.71 -8.78
CA ARG A 236 -38.48 -38.92 -9.59
C ARG A 236 -39.60 -39.80 -9.07
N SER A 237 -40.69 -39.88 -9.83
CA SER A 237 -41.71 -40.90 -9.61
C SER A 237 -41.16 -42.27 -10.00
N LEU A 238 -40.88 -43.10 -9.00
CA LEU A 238 -40.52 -44.50 -9.24
C LEU A 238 -41.79 -45.28 -9.57
N ASP A 239 -41.83 -45.83 -10.78
CA ASP A 239 -42.95 -46.67 -11.22
C ASP A 239 -42.92 -47.98 -10.41
N SER A 240 -43.73 -48.04 -9.34
CA SER A 240 -43.75 -49.19 -8.44
C SER A 240 -44.37 -50.37 -9.17
N LYS A 241 -43.56 -51.29 -9.69
CA LYS A 241 -44.06 -52.58 -10.18
C LYS A 241 -44.76 -53.28 -9.02
N ARG A 242 -46.06 -53.54 -9.16
CA ARG A 242 -46.82 -54.33 -8.17
C ARG A 242 -46.25 -55.75 -8.16
N ILE A 243 -45.48 -56.07 -7.12
CA ILE A 243 -45.00 -57.44 -6.89
C ILE A 243 -46.08 -58.17 -6.08
N THR A 244 -46.63 -59.24 -6.64
CA THR A 244 -47.51 -60.15 -5.90
C THR A 244 -46.73 -61.41 -5.57
N ILE A 245 -46.39 -61.58 -4.29
CA ILE A 245 -45.74 -62.80 -3.79
C ILE A 245 -46.83 -63.73 -3.29
N LYS A 246 -47.06 -64.82 -4.02
CA LYS A 246 -47.92 -65.92 -3.57
C LYS A 246 -47.02 -67.07 -3.12
N PRO A 247 -46.87 -67.33 -1.81
CA PRO A 247 -46.07 -68.46 -1.34
C PRO A 247 -46.67 -69.79 -1.81
N GLU A 248 -45.81 -70.77 -2.07
CA GLU A 248 -46.26 -72.13 -2.41
C GLU A 248 -47.00 -72.76 -1.23
N LEU A 249 -48.04 -73.54 -1.52
CA LEU A 249 -48.84 -74.22 -0.50
C LEU A 249 -48.07 -75.43 0.02
N VAL A 250 -47.37 -75.27 1.14
CA VAL A 250 -46.57 -76.36 1.74
C VAL A 250 -47.43 -77.25 2.67
N ARG A 251 -48.36 -76.66 3.45
CA ARG A 251 -49.42 -77.31 4.29
C ARG A 251 -50.26 -76.23 5.03
N GLY A 252 -51.54 -76.48 5.34
CA GLY A 252 -52.38 -75.55 6.13
C GLY A 252 -53.89 -75.86 6.08
N ASP A 253 -54.66 -75.36 7.05
CA ASP A 253 -56.07 -75.66 7.33
C ASP A 253 -57.07 -74.62 6.77
N ARG A 254 -56.70 -73.91 5.70
CA ARG A 254 -57.45 -72.77 5.11
C ARG A 254 -57.56 -71.53 6.02
N GLU A 255 -56.99 -71.54 7.21
CA GLU A 255 -56.97 -70.37 8.08
C GLU A 255 -55.73 -69.49 7.81
N PHE A 256 -55.95 -68.33 7.20
CA PHE A 256 -54.89 -67.34 6.95
C PHE A 256 -54.79 -66.29 8.07
N LYS A 257 -55.67 -66.36 9.08
CA LYS A 257 -55.83 -65.32 10.09
C LYS A 257 -54.88 -65.55 11.28
N GLY A 258 -53.60 -65.26 11.07
CA GLY A 258 -52.57 -65.29 12.11
C GLY A 258 -51.52 -66.41 12.00
N HIS A 259 -51.70 -67.35 11.06
CA HIS A 259 -50.79 -68.48 10.83
C HIS A 259 -50.15 -68.51 9.42
N GLY A 260 -50.25 -67.41 8.66
CA GLY A 260 -49.63 -67.29 7.34
C GLY A 260 -48.09 -67.16 7.42
N PRO A 261 -47.36 -67.49 6.34
CA PRO A 261 -45.91 -67.35 6.32
C PRO A 261 -45.48 -65.88 6.44
N CYS A 262 -44.46 -65.61 7.24
CA CYS A 262 -43.84 -64.28 7.33
C CYS A 262 -43.20 -63.94 5.98
N THR A 263 -43.54 -62.78 5.43
CA THR A 263 -42.93 -62.25 4.20
C THR A 263 -42.22 -60.94 4.52
N PHE A 264 -41.03 -60.76 3.94
CA PHE A 264 -40.26 -59.53 4.07
C PHE A 264 -39.96 -59.02 2.67
N VAL A 265 -40.12 -57.71 2.48
CA VAL A 265 -39.76 -57.02 1.24
C VAL A 265 -38.71 -55.98 1.59
N ASN A 266 -37.53 -56.10 1.01
CA ASN A 266 -36.49 -55.08 1.11
C ASN A 266 -36.51 -54.25 -0.17
N LEU A 267 -36.63 -52.94 0.00
CA LEU A 267 -36.48 -51.96 -1.07
C LEU A 267 -35.10 -51.32 -0.94
N SER A 268 -34.28 -51.44 -1.98
CA SER A 268 -33.01 -50.70 -2.09
C SER A 268 -33.17 -49.65 -3.17
N LEU A 269 -33.01 -48.39 -2.77
CA LEU A 269 -32.92 -47.25 -3.67
C LEU A 269 -31.43 -46.97 -3.87
N TYR A 270 -30.98 -46.94 -5.12
CA TYR A 270 -29.61 -46.58 -5.50
C TYR A 270 -29.54 -45.11 -5.90
#